data_AF-A0A2N6CNT4-F1
#
_entry.id   AF-A0A2N6CNT4-F1
#
_cell.length_a   1.000
_cell.length_b   1.000
_cell.length_c   1.000
_cell.angle_alpha   90.00
_cell.angle_beta   90.00
_cell.angle_gamma   90.00
#
_symmetry.space_group_name_H-M   'P 1'
#
loop_
_entity.id
_entity.type
_entity.pdbx_description
1 polymer ?
#
loop_
_entity_poly.entity_id
_entity_poly.type
_entity_poly.pdbx_seq_one_letter_code
_entity_poly.pdbx_strand_id
1 'polypeptide(L)'
;MCGIVGIVGQNPVNQALYDALTVLQHRGQDAAGIATMNGNLLNLRKKNGLVRDVFQQRHMLKLKGNAGIGHVRYPTAGCAKSADSQPFYVNSPYGICLAHNGNLTNCDQLTRLLLQEDRRHLNTTSDSEVLLNVFAHELAAVADDHLQPNHVFEAVTAVHKRVRGGYAVIAMVIGHGLVAF
;
A
#
# COMPACT_ATOMS: atom_id res chain seq x y z
N MET A 1 -14.01 7.64 -5.03
CA MET A 1 -12.55 7.48 -5.24
C MET A 1 -11.89 7.44 -3.88
N CYS A 2 -11.07 6.42 -3.60
CA CYS A 2 -10.43 6.19 -2.31
C CYS A 2 -9.59 7.38 -1.80
N GLY A 3 -9.20 7.34 -0.53
CA GLY A 3 -8.26 8.30 0.06
C GLY A 3 -7.00 7.58 0.54
N ILE A 4 -5.84 8.19 0.32
CA ILE A 4 -4.54 7.69 0.80
C ILE A 4 -3.82 8.80 1.57
N VAL A 5 -3.01 8.40 2.55
CA VAL A 5 -2.15 9.30 3.33
C VAL A 5 -0.85 8.60 3.66
N GLY A 6 0.25 9.35 3.69
CA GLY A 6 1.56 8.90 4.13
C GLY A 6 2.18 9.96 5.02
N ILE A 7 2.79 9.54 6.14
CA ILE A 7 3.45 10.45 7.07
C ILE A 7 4.80 9.85 7.43
N VAL A 8 5.86 10.66 7.28
CA VAL A 8 7.20 10.41 7.82
C VAL A 8 7.48 11.51 8.83
N GLY A 9 7.63 11.14 10.10
CA GLY A 9 7.80 12.06 11.22
C GLY A 9 8.97 11.69 12.12
N GLN A 10 9.23 12.55 13.10
CA GLN A 10 10.18 12.28 14.18
C GLN A 10 9.51 11.66 15.42
N ASN A 11 8.17 11.68 15.47
CA ASN A 11 7.34 11.19 16.56
C ASN A 11 6.37 10.10 16.04
N PRO A 12 5.72 9.33 16.93
CA PRO A 12 4.73 8.33 16.54
C PRO A 12 3.62 8.93 15.65
N VAL A 13 3.33 8.27 14.52
CA VAL A 13 2.43 8.82 13.48
C VAL A 13 1.02 8.23 13.47
N ASN A 14 0.74 7.23 14.32
CA ASN A 14 -0.54 6.51 14.31
C ASN A 14 -1.77 7.43 14.48
N GLN A 15 -1.75 8.34 15.45
CA GLN A 15 -2.85 9.27 15.67
C GLN A 15 -3.01 10.25 14.50
N ALA A 16 -1.90 10.81 13.99
CA ALA A 16 -1.93 11.72 12.85
C ALA A 16 -2.47 11.03 11.58
N LEU A 17 -2.14 9.76 11.35
CA LEU A 17 -2.71 8.96 10.27
C LEU A 17 -4.21 8.75 10.45
N TYR A 18 -4.64 8.41 11.67
CA TYR A 18 -6.07 8.26 11.98
C TYR A 18 -6.83 9.57 11.72
N ASP A 19 -6.34 10.69 12.23
CA ASP A 19 -6.96 12.01 12.08
C ASP A 19 -7.05 12.42 10.60
N ALA A 20 -5.97 12.25 9.84
CA ALA A 20 -5.96 12.49 8.40
C ALA A 20 -6.99 11.62 7.67
N LEU A 21 -7.10 10.33 8.01
CA LEU A 21 -8.11 9.45 7.41
C LEU A 21 -9.54 9.86 7.77
N THR A 22 -9.79 10.42 8.95
CA THR A 22 -11.13 10.94 9.29
C THR A 22 -11.52 12.14 8.42
N VAL A 23 -10.57 13.04 8.12
CA VAL A 23 -10.81 14.17 7.20
C VAL A 23 -11.00 13.67 5.77
N LEU A 24 -10.27 12.62 5.37
CA LEU A 24 -10.41 11.97 4.07
C LEU A 24 -11.59 10.98 3.98
N GLN A 25 -12.38 10.78 5.05
CA GLN A 25 -13.45 9.77 5.11
C GLN A 25 -14.51 9.93 4.02
N HIS A 26 -14.72 11.16 3.52
CA HIS A 26 -15.62 11.44 2.41
C HIS A 26 -15.18 10.75 1.10
N ARG A 27 -13.92 10.35 0.99
CA ARG A 27 -13.38 9.62 -0.16
C ARG A 27 -13.71 8.13 -0.12
N GLY A 28 -14.00 7.55 1.03
CA GLY A 28 -14.31 6.13 1.13
C GLY A 28 -14.81 5.74 2.50
N GLN A 29 -15.91 4.98 2.58
CA GLN A 29 -16.58 4.62 3.83
C GLN A 29 -16.73 3.11 4.02
N ASP A 30 -16.25 2.31 3.07
CA ASP A 30 -16.46 0.87 3.05
C ASP A 30 -15.39 0.10 3.84
N ALA A 31 -14.15 0.60 3.86
CA ALA A 31 -13.07 0.04 4.66
C ALA A 31 -12.02 1.10 5.00
N ALA A 32 -11.24 0.83 6.05
CA ALA A 32 -10.07 1.62 6.40
C ALA A 32 -8.88 0.72 6.77
N GLY A 33 -7.67 1.25 6.59
CA GLY A 33 -6.45 0.57 7.01
C GLY A 33 -5.31 1.54 7.30
N ILE A 34 -4.50 1.22 8.30
CA ILE A 34 -3.26 1.91 8.66
C ILE A 34 -2.16 0.87 8.77
N ALA A 35 -1.02 1.17 8.15
CA ALA A 35 0.24 0.48 8.32
C ALA A 35 1.29 1.45 8.89
N THR A 36 2.08 1.00 9.85
CA THR A 36 3.16 1.78 10.46
C THR A 36 4.45 0.97 10.49
N MET A 37 5.58 1.65 10.33
CA MET A 37 6.91 1.08 10.33
C MET A 37 7.66 1.50 11.59
N ASN A 38 8.08 0.52 12.39
CA ASN A 38 8.90 0.71 13.59
C ASN A 38 10.24 -0.01 13.39
N GLY A 39 11.23 0.71 12.85
CA GLY A 39 12.46 0.09 12.36
C GLY A 39 12.14 -0.91 11.23
N ASN A 40 12.45 -2.18 11.46
CA ASN A 40 12.20 -3.26 10.49
C ASN A 40 10.88 -4.00 10.71
N LEU A 41 10.01 -3.51 11.61
CA LEU A 41 8.73 -4.14 11.91
C LEU A 41 7.57 -3.36 11.28
N LEU A 42 6.72 -4.08 10.55
CA LEU A 42 5.46 -3.58 10.02
C LEU A 42 4.32 -3.90 11.00
N ASN A 43 3.60 -2.87 11.43
CA ASN A 43 2.35 -3.01 12.17
C ASN A 43 1.19 -2.64 11.26
N LEU A 44 0.25 -3.56 11.04
CA LEU A 44 -0.88 -3.37 10.13
C LEU A 44 -2.20 -3.59 10.85
N ARG A 45 -3.15 -2.67 10.64
CA ARG A 45 -4.55 -2.83 11.00
C ARG A 45 -5.41 -2.39 9.83
N LYS A 46 -6.27 -3.28 9.34
CA LYS A 46 -7.29 -2.98 8.33
C LYS A 46 -8.56 -3.80 8.55
N LYS A 47 -9.72 -3.23 8.21
CA LYS A 47 -11.03 -3.90 8.24
C LYS A 47 -12.06 -3.09 7.43
N ASN A 48 -13.15 -3.73 7.01
CA ASN A 48 -14.35 -3.02 6.56
C ASN A 48 -14.93 -2.13 7.68
N GLY A 49 -15.53 -1.01 7.29
CA GLY A 49 -16.15 -0.01 8.17
C GLY A 49 -15.48 1.37 8.08
N LEU A 50 -16.08 2.33 8.78
CA LEU A 50 -15.55 3.69 8.92
C LEU A 50 -14.27 3.68 9.76
N VAL A 51 -13.45 4.72 9.61
CA VAL A 51 -12.17 4.88 10.33
C VAL A 51 -12.38 4.71 11.84
N ARG A 52 -13.39 5.37 12.40
CA ARG A 52 -13.74 5.28 13.83
C ARG A 52 -14.11 3.87 14.32
N ASP A 53 -14.64 3.02 13.44
CA ASP A 53 -15.10 1.67 13.78
C ASP A 53 -13.97 0.64 13.61
N VAL A 54 -13.06 0.90 12.66
CA VAL A 54 -11.94 0.03 12.33
C VAL A 54 -10.82 0.12 13.38
N PHE A 55 -10.52 1.32 13.88
CA PHE A 55 -9.44 1.58 14.83
C PHE A 55 -10.00 1.82 16.24
N GLN A 56 -9.61 0.95 17.16
CA GLN A 56 -9.94 1.03 18.58
C GLN A 56 -8.62 1.25 19.33
N GLN A 57 -8.70 1.67 20.59
CA GLN A 57 -7.51 1.94 21.42
C GLN A 57 -6.49 0.79 21.39
N ARG A 58 -6.94 -0.47 21.53
CA ARG A 58 -6.06 -1.65 21.45
C ARG A 58 -5.34 -1.82 20.11
N HIS A 59 -5.91 -1.31 19.02
CA HIS A 59 -5.28 -1.33 17.70
C HIS A 59 -4.25 -0.20 17.60
N MET A 60 -4.60 1.00 18.08
CA MET A 60 -3.70 2.17 18.08
C MET A 60 -2.42 1.92 18.90
N LEU A 61 -2.52 1.21 20.02
CA LEU A 61 -1.36 0.81 20.83
C LEU A 61 -0.38 -0.14 20.10
N LYS A 62 -0.86 -0.86 19.09
CA LYS A 62 -0.03 -1.78 18.27
C LYS A 62 0.57 -1.07 17.05
N LEU A 63 -0.05 -0.01 16.54
CA LEU A 63 0.44 0.78 15.41
C LEU A 63 1.60 1.69 15.86
N LYS A 64 2.73 1.09 16.21
CA LYS A 64 3.93 1.82 16.63
C LYS A 64 4.77 2.19 15.40
N GLY A 65 5.48 3.31 15.48
CA GLY A 65 6.41 3.75 14.45
C GLY A 65 6.26 5.23 14.10
N ASN A 66 7.31 5.77 13.51
CA ASN A 66 7.41 7.18 13.12
C ASN A 66 7.18 7.40 11.62
N ALA A 67 6.93 6.32 10.87
CA ALA A 67 6.50 6.37 9.49
C ALA A 67 5.29 5.44 9.30
N GLY A 68 4.38 5.81 8.40
CA GLY A 68 3.19 5.02 8.17
C GLY A 68 2.37 5.52 6.99
N ILE A 69 1.47 4.66 6.52
CA ILE A 69 0.51 4.94 5.45
C ILE A 69 -0.89 4.54 5.88
N GLY A 70 -1.88 5.22 5.31
CA GLY A 70 -3.29 4.99 5.57
C GLY A 70 -4.10 4.95 4.29
N HIS A 71 -5.23 4.25 4.32
CA HIS A 71 -6.18 4.18 3.22
C HIS A 71 -7.62 4.15 3.72
N VAL A 72 -8.52 4.84 3.01
CA VAL A 72 -9.99 4.68 3.11
C VAL A 72 -10.56 4.26 1.76
N ARG A 73 -11.32 3.16 1.75
CA ARG A 73 -11.84 2.52 0.55
C ARG A 73 -13.22 3.07 0.17
N TYR A 74 -13.35 3.52 -1.07
CA TYR A 74 -14.64 3.64 -1.73
C TYR A 74 -14.98 2.28 -2.34
N PRO A 75 -16.22 1.77 -2.21
CA PRO A 75 -16.58 0.50 -2.84
C PRO A 75 -16.42 0.60 -4.36
N THR A 76 -15.59 -0.27 -4.93
CA THR A 76 -15.37 -0.42 -6.37
C THR A 76 -15.61 -1.86 -6.79
N ALA A 77 -15.83 -2.09 -8.09
CA ALA A 77 -15.95 -3.44 -8.62
C ALA A 77 -14.71 -4.27 -8.27
N GLY A 78 -14.90 -5.50 -7.79
CA GLY A 78 -13.82 -6.42 -7.43
C GLY A 78 -13.24 -6.27 -6.02
N CYS A 79 -13.71 -5.32 -5.19
CA CYS A 79 -13.25 -5.13 -3.81
C CYS A 79 -14.43 -5.12 -2.82
N ALA A 80 -14.76 -6.28 -2.25
CA ALA A 80 -15.88 -6.41 -1.31
C ALA A 80 -15.45 -7.00 0.05
N LYS A 81 -14.36 -7.78 0.07
CA LYS A 81 -13.91 -8.48 1.27
C LYS A 81 -12.99 -7.58 2.10
N SER A 82 -12.88 -7.92 3.37
CA SER A 82 -11.89 -7.30 4.26
C SER A 82 -10.45 -7.64 3.84
N ALA A 83 -10.24 -8.75 3.13
CA ALA A 83 -8.95 -9.08 2.53
C ALA A 83 -8.52 -8.03 1.50
N ASP A 84 -9.49 -7.50 0.75
CA ASP A 84 -9.29 -6.47 -0.28
C ASP A 84 -9.15 -5.06 0.33
N SER A 85 -9.16 -4.93 1.66
CA SER A 85 -8.86 -3.64 2.31
C SER A 85 -7.38 -3.34 2.14
N GLN A 86 -7.06 -2.08 1.84
CA GLN A 86 -5.67 -1.62 1.77
C GLN A 86 -5.24 -1.03 3.12
N PRO A 87 -3.93 -0.91 3.41
CA PRO A 87 -2.78 -1.27 2.57
C PRO A 87 -2.61 -2.78 2.30
N PHE A 88 -2.04 -3.11 1.13
CA PHE A 88 -1.52 -4.46 0.83
C PHE A 88 -0.06 -4.58 1.25
N TYR A 89 0.40 -5.81 1.47
CA TYR A 89 1.77 -6.11 1.89
C TYR A 89 2.30 -7.35 1.17
N VAL A 90 3.56 -7.29 0.75
CA VAL A 90 4.37 -8.45 0.33
C VAL A 90 5.66 -8.46 1.14
N ASN A 91 6.15 -9.65 1.49
CA ASN A 91 7.37 -9.80 2.31
C ASN A 91 8.67 -9.81 1.51
N SER A 92 8.60 -9.81 0.17
CA SER A 92 9.78 -9.85 -0.69
C SER A 92 9.60 -8.98 -1.94
N PRO A 93 10.64 -8.23 -2.36
CA PRO A 93 11.91 -8.00 -1.65
C PRO A 93 11.71 -7.06 -0.45
N TYR A 94 12.55 -7.18 0.59
CA TYR A 94 12.61 -6.35 1.82
C TYR A 94 11.37 -6.31 2.73
N GLY A 95 10.18 -6.39 2.17
CA GLY A 95 8.91 -6.06 2.81
C GLY A 95 8.38 -4.72 2.29
N ILE A 96 7.29 -4.77 1.53
CA ILE A 96 6.72 -3.58 0.87
C ILE A 96 5.23 -3.51 1.21
N CYS A 97 4.79 -2.35 1.67
CA CYS A 97 3.39 -2.08 1.98
C CYS A 97 2.88 -0.92 1.14
N LEU A 98 1.73 -1.06 0.47
CA LEU A 98 1.25 -0.09 -0.52
C LEU A 98 -0.23 0.24 -0.36
N ALA A 99 -0.55 1.53 -0.49
CA ALA A 99 -1.88 2.09 -0.62
C ALA A 99 -2.01 2.82 -1.96
N HIS A 100 -3.15 2.64 -2.61
CA HIS A 100 -3.43 3.04 -3.97
C HIS A 100 -4.83 3.65 -4.07
N ASN A 101 -4.93 4.80 -4.73
CA ASN A 101 -6.18 5.37 -5.19
C ASN A 101 -6.13 5.52 -6.71
N GLY A 102 -6.96 4.75 -7.42
CA GLY A 102 -6.96 4.72 -8.87
C GLY A 102 -7.59 3.47 -9.41
N ASN A 103 -7.37 3.23 -10.70
CA ASN A 103 -7.74 1.99 -11.37
C ASN A 103 -6.73 1.63 -12.46
N LEU A 104 -6.30 0.38 -12.49
CA LEU A 104 -5.48 -0.16 -13.59
C LEU A 104 -6.34 -0.67 -14.74
N THR A 105 -6.17 -0.10 -15.92
CA THR A 105 -6.91 -0.48 -17.15
C THR A 105 -6.40 -1.77 -17.79
N ASN A 106 -5.14 -2.15 -17.54
CA ASN A 106 -4.55 -3.38 -18.04
C ASN A 106 -4.33 -4.45 -16.95
N CYS A 107 -5.19 -4.47 -15.92
CA CYS A 107 -5.09 -5.36 -14.76
C CYS A 107 -5.03 -6.86 -15.15
N ASP A 108 -5.88 -7.30 -16.09
CA ASP A 108 -5.90 -8.71 -16.54
C ASP A 108 -4.63 -9.11 -17.29
N GLN A 109 -4.03 -8.17 -18.03
CA GLN A 109 -2.75 -8.40 -18.68
C GLN A 109 -1.64 -8.54 -17.62
N LEU A 110 -1.56 -7.60 -16.68
CA LEU A 110 -0.56 -7.60 -15.62
C LEU A 110 -0.68 -8.85 -14.72
N THR A 111 -1.90 -9.25 -14.38
CA THR A 111 -2.17 -10.49 -13.64
C THR A 111 -1.57 -11.70 -14.33
N ARG A 112 -1.73 -11.83 -15.66
CA ARG A 112 -1.13 -12.95 -16.42
C ARG A 112 0.40 -12.90 -16.39
N LEU A 113 1.00 -11.74 -16.64
CA LEU A 113 2.45 -11.56 -16.59
C LEU A 113 3.02 -11.90 -15.20
N LEU A 114 2.38 -11.40 -14.14
CA LEU A 114 2.79 -11.66 -12.76
C LEU A 114 2.77 -13.16 -12.43
N LEU A 115 1.75 -13.89 -12.89
CA LEU A 115 1.62 -15.33 -12.62
C LEU A 115 2.58 -16.17 -13.47
N GLN A 116 2.74 -15.85 -14.74
CA GLN A 116 3.45 -16.68 -15.72
C GLN A 116 4.95 -16.37 -15.79
N GLU A 117 5.31 -15.09 -15.73
CA GLU A 117 6.69 -14.63 -15.89
C GLU A 117 7.32 -14.34 -14.53
N ASP A 118 6.65 -13.54 -13.69
CA ASP A 118 7.21 -13.07 -12.42
C ASP A 118 7.04 -14.08 -11.27
N ARG A 119 6.26 -15.15 -11.51
CA ARG A 119 5.92 -16.22 -10.55
C ARG A 119 5.37 -15.70 -9.22
N ARG A 120 4.55 -14.65 -9.28
CA ARG A 120 3.90 -14.01 -8.12
C ARG A 120 2.42 -14.35 -8.06
N HIS A 121 2.03 -15.07 -7.01
CA HIS A 121 0.63 -15.37 -6.75
C HIS A 121 -0.11 -14.12 -6.23
N LEU A 122 -1.39 -14.00 -6.61
CA LEU A 122 -2.29 -12.93 -6.19
C LEU A 122 -3.47 -13.57 -5.44
N ASN A 123 -3.79 -13.06 -4.25
CA ASN A 123 -4.83 -13.62 -3.39
C ASN A 123 -6.20 -12.96 -3.56
N THR A 124 -6.24 -11.83 -4.26
CA THR A 124 -7.43 -11.01 -4.47
C THR A 124 -7.57 -10.64 -5.94
N THR A 125 -8.73 -10.09 -6.29
CA THR A 125 -9.00 -9.47 -7.59
C THR A 125 -8.71 -7.97 -7.57
N SER A 126 -8.03 -7.46 -6.53
CA SER A 126 -7.70 -6.03 -6.41
C SER A 126 -6.55 -5.68 -7.33
N ASP A 127 -6.77 -4.69 -8.19
CA ASP A 127 -5.73 -4.08 -9.01
C ASP A 127 -4.59 -3.45 -8.16
N SER A 128 -4.86 -3.17 -6.89
CA SER A 128 -3.90 -2.63 -5.94
C SER A 128 -2.91 -3.70 -5.47
N GLU A 129 -3.35 -4.97 -5.37
CA GLU A 129 -2.44 -6.10 -5.14
C GLU A 129 -1.57 -6.37 -6.37
N VAL A 130 -2.15 -6.23 -7.57
CA VAL A 130 -1.41 -6.29 -8.84
C VAL A 130 -0.34 -5.20 -8.88
N LEU A 131 -0.70 -3.94 -8.59
CA LEU A 131 0.21 -2.81 -8.61
C LEU A 131 1.38 -2.99 -7.62
N LEU A 132 1.06 -3.42 -6.39
CA LEU A 132 2.07 -3.78 -5.40
C LEU A 132 3.02 -4.84 -5.93
N ASN A 133 2.48 -5.87 -6.58
CA ASN A 133 3.30 -6.96 -7.06
C ASN A 133 4.19 -6.58 -8.24
N VAL A 134 3.72 -5.72 -9.15
CA VAL A 134 4.56 -5.15 -10.22
C VAL A 134 5.68 -4.31 -9.61
N PHE A 135 5.37 -3.36 -8.72
CA PHE A 135 6.40 -2.53 -8.09
C PHE A 135 7.44 -3.37 -7.35
N ALA A 136 7.00 -4.36 -6.59
CA ALA A 136 7.91 -5.24 -5.87
C ALA A 136 8.73 -6.18 -6.78
N HIS A 137 8.23 -6.53 -7.97
CA HIS A 137 9.02 -7.24 -8.98
C HIS A 137 10.09 -6.31 -9.58
N GLU A 138 9.71 -5.12 -10.02
CA GLU A 138 10.65 -4.14 -10.59
C GLU A 138 11.74 -3.77 -9.59
N LEU A 139 11.38 -3.60 -8.30
CA LEU A 139 12.35 -3.32 -7.25
C LEU A 139 13.33 -4.49 -7.07
N ALA A 140 12.87 -5.74 -7.16
CA ALA A 140 13.74 -6.90 -7.05
C ALA A 140 14.71 -7.03 -8.25
N ALA A 141 14.33 -6.52 -9.42
CA ALA A 141 15.15 -6.59 -10.62
C ALA A 141 16.33 -5.59 -10.62
N VAL A 142 16.19 -4.47 -9.90
CA VAL A 142 17.19 -3.38 -9.86
C VAL A 142 17.92 -3.29 -8.51
N ALA A 143 17.46 -4.03 -7.50
CA ALA A 143 18.02 -3.96 -6.17
C ALA A 143 19.20 -4.92 -6.00
N ASP A 144 20.36 -4.34 -5.70
CA ASP A 144 21.55 -5.08 -5.25
C ASP A 144 21.53 -5.27 -3.71
N ASP A 145 22.67 -5.65 -3.12
CA ASP A 145 22.85 -5.87 -1.66
C ASP A 145 22.36 -4.70 -0.79
N HIS A 146 22.36 -3.48 -1.32
CA HIS A 146 21.91 -2.28 -0.64
C HIS A 146 20.95 -1.47 -1.52
N LEU A 147 19.71 -1.29 -1.05
CA LEU A 147 18.75 -0.46 -1.76
C LEU A 147 19.11 1.02 -1.64
N GLN A 148 19.19 1.68 -2.78
CA GLN A 148 19.48 3.11 -2.89
C GLN A 148 18.30 3.84 -3.54
N PRO A 149 18.15 5.17 -3.35
CA PRO A 149 17.03 5.92 -3.91
C PRO A 149 16.89 5.79 -5.43
N ASN A 150 18.00 5.74 -6.18
CA ASN A 150 18.00 5.54 -7.64
C ASN A 150 17.35 4.21 -8.05
N HIS A 151 17.59 3.12 -7.31
CA HIS A 151 16.95 1.83 -7.56
C HIS A 151 15.42 1.94 -7.40
N VAL A 152 14.96 2.67 -6.38
CA VAL A 152 13.51 2.91 -6.18
C VAL A 152 12.93 3.71 -7.34
N PHE A 153 13.59 4.79 -7.78
CA PHE A 153 13.11 5.60 -8.90
C PHE A 153 13.13 4.84 -10.24
N GLU A 154 14.12 3.99 -10.45
CA GLU A 154 14.20 3.11 -11.61
C GLU A 154 13.06 2.08 -11.62
N ALA A 155 12.79 1.45 -10.47
CA ALA A 155 11.67 0.54 -10.30
C ALA A 155 10.32 1.24 -10.58
N VAL A 156 10.12 2.46 -10.04
CA VAL A 156 8.93 3.27 -10.33
C VAL A 156 8.82 3.61 -11.82
N THR A 157 9.94 3.94 -12.47
CA THR A 157 9.98 4.19 -13.92
C THR A 157 9.54 2.96 -14.71
N ALA A 158 9.96 1.76 -14.31
CA ALA A 158 9.55 0.52 -14.93
C ALA A 158 8.06 0.20 -14.68
N VAL A 159 7.55 0.48 -13.47
CA VAL A 159 6.11 0.43 -13.16
C VAL A 159 5.32 1.30 -14.14
N HIS A 160 5.72 2.56 -14.34
CA HIS A 160 5.04 3.47 -15.27
C HIS A 160 5.03 2.97 -16.73
N LYS A 161 6.02 2.16 -17.14
CA LYS A 161 6.05 1.54 -18.47
C LYS A 161 5.09 0.35 -18.60
N ARG A 162 4.94 -0.46 -17.54
CA ARG A 162 4.09 -1.67 -17.54
C ARG A 162 2.63 -1.35 -17.24
N VAL A 163 2.37 -0.41 -16.34
CA VAL A 163 1.04 -0.13 -15.78
C VAL A 163 0.34 0.96 -16.57
N ARG A 164 -0.92 0.72 -16.96
CA ARG A 164 -1.78 1.68 -17.66
C ARG A 164 -3.01 2.00 -16.83
N GLY A 165 -3.30 3.29 -16.64
CA GLY A 165 -4.47 3.74 -15.90
C GLY A 165 -4.23 5.08 -15.24
N GLY A 166 -5.06 5.41 -14.25
CA GLY A 166 -4.85 6.55 -13.37
C GLY A 166 -4.65 6.03 -11.95
N TYR A 167 -3.55 6.43 -11.30
CA TYR A 167 -3.21 6.01 -9.96
C TYR A 167 -2.47 7.10 -9.20
N ALA A 168 -2.72 7.15 -7.90
CA ALA A 168 -1.88 7.79 -6.91
C ALA A 168 -1.50 6.70 -5.89
N VAL A 169 -0.21 6.58 -5.61
CA VAL A 169 0.35 5.51 -4.78
C VAL A 169 1.18 6.09 -3.65
N ILE A 170 1.07 5.48 -2.48
CA ILE A 170 2.03 5.63 -1.39
C ILE A 170 2.44 4.24 -0.94
N ALA A 171 3.74 3.98 -0.94
CA ALA A 171 4.32 2.72 -0.50
C ALA A 171 5.41 2.92 0.55
N MET A 172 5.53 1.99 1.48
CA MET A 172 6.64 1.89 2.41
C MET A 172 7.50 0.68 2.05
N VAL A 173 8.80 0.88 2.00
CA VAL A 173 9.80 -0.19 1.91
C VAL A 173 10.44 -0.34 3.28
N ILE A 174 10.23 -1.49 3.93
CA ILE A 174 10.64 -1.74 5.31
C ILE A 174 12.15 -1.54 5.46
N GLY A 175 12.57 -0.83 6.52
CA GLY A 175 13.97 -0.52 6.80
C GLY A 175 14.56 0.61 5.94
N HIS A 176 13.82 1.13 4.95
CA HIS A 176 14.34 2.12 4.02
C HIS A 176 13.56 3.44 4.07
N GLY A 177 12.24 3.41 3.85
CA GLY A 177 11.46 4.64 3.85
C GLY A 177 10.13 4.54 3.11
N LEU A 178 9.65 5.70 2.65
CA LEU A 178 8.37 5.87 1.98
C LEU A 178 8.59 6.48 0.60
N VAL A 179 7.87 5.96 -0.40
CA VAL A 179 7.84 6.44 -1.78
C VAL A 179 6.40 6.76 -2.17
N ALA A 180 6.20 7.83 -2.95
CA ALA A 180 4.90 8.18 -3.52
C ALA A 180 5.08 8.53 -5.00
N PHE A 181 4.16 8.05 -5.83
CA PHE A 181 4.18 8.21 -7.29
C PHE A 181 2.78 8.07 -7.91
#